data_AF-A0A357C6P6-F1
#
_entry.id   AF-A0A357C6P6-F1
#
_cell.length_a   1.000
_cell.length_b   1.000
_cell.length_c   1.000
_cell.angle_alpha   90.00
_cell.angle_beta   90.00
_cell.angle_gamma   90.00
#
_symmetry.space_group_name_H-M   'P 1'
#
loop_
_entity.id
_entity.type
_entity.pdbx_description
1 polymer ?
#
loop_
_entity_poly.entity_id
_entity_poly.type
_entity_poly.pdbx_seq_one_letter_code
_entity_poly.pdbx_strand_id
1 'polypeptide(L)'
;MIEMRLPDYEVIIHIQYNSFGKKLEDQILLETKPYELDESTEYQGRKDYHWSFKTWEEAVLAGSILKKYCQNPNLLLLKVKTNKTNEKPIVYKG
;
A
#
# COMPACT_ATOMS: atom_id res chain seq x y z
N MET A 1 10.85 21.26 13.04
CA MET A 1 11.29 20.82 11.70
C MET A 1 10.62 19.48 11.45
N ILE A 2 9.84 19.35 10.38
CA ILE A 2 9.33 18.03 9.97
C ILE A 2 10.52 17.34 9.31
N GLU A 3 11.07 16.30 9.93
CA GLU A 3 12.03 15.44 9.26
C GLU A 3 11.32 14.81 8.06
N MET A 4 11.73 15.20 6.85
CA MET A 4 11.35 14.49 5.62
C MET A 4 12.11 13.18 5.59
N ARG A 5 11.68 12.21 6.40
CA ARG A 5 12.25 10.87 6.45
C ARG A 5 11.28 9.91 5.78
N LEU A 6 11.74 9.25 4.74
CA LEU A 6 11.00 8.14 4.12
C LEU A 6 10.75 7.05 5.17
N PRO A 7 9.58 6.39 5.17
CA PRO A 7 9.29 5.32 6.11
C PRO A 7 10.31 4.19 5.98
N ASP A 8 10.73 3.59 7.10
CA ASP A 8 11.72 2.50 7.08
C ASP A 8 11.21 1.28 6.26
N TYR A 9 9.92 0.96 6.42
CA TYR A 9 9.21 -0.11 5.72
C TYR A 9 7.83 0.37 5.27
N GLU A 10 7.41 -0.08 4.10
CA GLU A 10 6.28 0.52 3.41
C GLU A 10 5.46 -0.51 2.63
N VAL A 11 4.13 -0.41 2.72
CA VAL A 11 3.20 -1.08 1.81
C VAL A 11 2.57 -0.03 0.91
N ILE A 12 2.71 -0.22 -0.39
CA ILE A 12 2.17 0.67 -1.42
C ILE A 12 1.08 -0.07 -2.19
N ILE A 13 -0.05 0.60 -2.40
CA ILE A 13 -1.02 0.19 -3.41
C ILE A 13 -1.34 1.32 -4.37
N HIS A 14 -1.62 0.96 -5.61
CA HIS A 14 -2.23 1.85 -6.59
C HIS A 14 -3.57 1.27 -7.02
N ILE A 15 -4.61 2.10 -7.02
CA ILE A 15 -5.97 1.72 -7.42
C ILE A 15 -6.36 2.54 -8.65
N GLN A 16 -6.87 1.88 -9.70
CA GLN A 16 -7.60 2.55 -10.77
C GLN A 16 -8.92 3.07 -10.19
N TYR A 17 -9.01 4.37 -10.01
CA TYR A 17 -10.09 5.03 -9.30
C TYR A 17 -11.27 5.31 -10.25
N ASN A 18 -12.33 4.53 -10.05
CA ASN A 18 -13.65 4.66 -10.65
C ASN A 18 -14.68 4.09 -9.64
N SER A 19 -15.96 3.97 -9.98
CA SER A 19 -16.97 3.48 -9.05
C SER A 19 -16.69 2.06 -8.49
N PHE A 20 -16.02 1.19 -9.25
CA PHE A 20 -15.58 -0.13 -8.76
C PHE A 20 -14.29 -0.03 -7.94
N GLY A 21 -13.35 0.81 -8.37
CA GLY A 21 -12.13 1.12 -7.62
C GLY A 21 -12.43 1.72 -6.24
N LYS A 22 -13.49 2.51 -6.11
CA LYS A 22 -13.95 3.02 -4.82
C LYS A 22 -14.40 1.90 -3.87
N LYS A 23 -15.14 0.90 -4.37
CA LYS A 23 -15.53 -0.25 -3.53
C LYS A 23 -14.31 -1.03 -3.04
N LEU A 24 -13.29 -1.16 -3.91
CA LEU A 24 -12.02 -1.78 -3.54
C LEU A 24 -11.26 -0.94 -2.49
N GLU A 25 -11.20 0.38 -2.65
CA GLU A 25 -10.65 1.30 -1.65
C GLU A 25 -11.30 1.06 -0.30
N ASP A 26 -12.64 1.11 -0.23
CA ASP A 26 -13.37 1.00 1.03
C ASP A 26 -13.06 -0.35 1.75
N GLN A 27 -12.91 -1.44 0.99
CA GLN A 27 -12.51 -2.75 1.51
C GLN A 27 -11.07 -2.75 2.06
N ILE A 28 -10.14 -2.16 1.31
CA ILE A 28 -8.74 -2.09 1.73
C ILE A 28 -8.61 -1.22 2.97
N LEU A 29 -9.21 -0.03 2.99
CA LEU A 29 -9.15 0.89 4.12
C LEU A 29 -9.75 0.31 5.41
N LEU A 30 -10.77 -0.55 5.29
CA LEU A 30 -11.32 -1.26 6.43
C LEU A 30 -10.30 -2.24 7.05
N GLU A 31 -9.55 -2.96 6.21
CA GLU A 31 -8.54 -3.94 6.67
C GLU A 31 -7.24 -3.30 7.12
N THR A 32 -6.86 -2.18 6.52
CA THR A 32 -5.65 -1.43 6.89
C THR A 32 -5.91 -0.42 8.01
N LYS A 33 -7.11 -0.34 8.56
CA LYS A 33 -7.46 0.53 9.68
C LYS A 33 -6.48 0.44 10.87
N PRO A 34 -5.89 -0.73 11.22
CA PRO A 34 -4.90 -0.81 12.28
C PRO A 34 -3.52 -0.22 11.94
N TYR A 35 -3.25 0.06 10.67
CA TYR A 35 -1.94 0.52 10.18
C TYR A 35 -1.88 2.04 10.07
N GLU A 36 -0.66 2.57 10.17
CA GLU A 36 -0.41 4.00 10.00
C GLU A 36 -0.40 4.34 8.51
N LEU A 37 -1.37 5.14 8.07
CA LEU A 37 -1.39 5.69 6.72
C LEU A 37 -0.44 6.88 6.67
N ASP A 38 0.62 6.77 5.90
CA ASP A 38 1.65 7.79 5.71
C ASP A 38 1.21 8.83 4.68
N GLU A 39 0.79 8.36 3.51
CA GLU A 39 0.35 9.21 2.40
C GLU A 39 -0.80 8.57 1.62
N SER A 40 -1.71 9.41 1.12
CA SER A 40 -2.61 9.04 0.03
C SER A 40 -2.71 10.17 -0.99
N THR A 41 -2.63 9.82 -2.27
CA THR A 41 -2.67 10.78 -3.37
C THR A 41 -3.65 10.29 -4.42
N GLU A 42 -4.46 11.19 -4.98
CA GLU A 42 -5.32 10.90 -6.12
C GLU A 42 -4.88 11.77 -7.31
N TYR A 43 -4.56 11.13 -8.43
CA TYR A 43 -4.12 11.82 -9.64
C TYR A 43 -4.56 11.07 -10.89
N GLN A 44 -5.17 11.78 -11.85
CA GLN A 44 -5.57 11.25 -13.17
C GLN A 44 -6.36 9.92 -13.11
N GLY A 45 -7.30 9.81 -12.17
CA GLY A 45 -8.11 8.59 -12.02
C GLY A 45 -7.34 7.41 -11.43
N ARG A 46 -6.20 7.65 -10.79
CA ARG A 46 -5.49 6.69 -9.95
C ARG A 46 -5.45 7.21 -8.52
N LYS A 47 -5.50 6.29 -7.57
CA LYS A 47 -5.40 6.60 -6.16
C LYS A 47 -4.39 5.70 -5.48
N ASP A 48 -3.42 6.31 -4.84
CA ASP A 48 -2.26 5.67 -4.26
C ASP A 48 -2.35 5.77 -2.73
N TYR A 49 -1.88 4.74 -2.04
CA TYR A 49 -1.79 4.71 -0.59
C TYR A 49 -0.47 4.09 -0.17
N HIS A 50 0.10 4.72 0.86
CA HIS A 50 1.38 4.37 1.43
C HIS A 50 1.15 4.18 2.93
N TRP A 51 1.37 2.95 3.42
CA TRP A 51 1.36 2.67 4.85
C TRP A 51 2.77 2.48 5.36
N SER A 52 3.08 3.08 6.51
CA SER A 52 4.36 2.97 7.17
C SER A 52 4.33 1.90 8.26
N PHE A 53 5.46 1.20 8.42
CA PHE A 53 5.61 0.12 9.42
C PHE A 53 6.94 0.24 10.14
N LYS A 54 6.98 -0.24 11.39
CA LYS A 54 8.18 -0.22 12.24
C LYS A 54 9.11 -1.38 11.95
N THR A 55 8.57 -2.51 11.50
CA THR A 55 9.31 -3.73 11.19
C THR A 55 8.99 -4.22 9.77
N TRP A 56 9.93 -4.97 9.18
CA TRP A 56 9.74 -5.57 7.87
C TRP A 56 8.64 -6.63 7.93
N GLU A 57 8.59 -7.42 9.00
CA GLU A 57 7.63 -8.49 9.23
C GLU A 57 6.18 -7.96 9.27
N GLU A 58 5.94 -6.82 9.91
CA GLU A 58 4.64 -6.15 9.90
C GLU A 58 4.22 -5.73 8.49
N ALA A 59 5.15 -5.13 7.72
CA ALA A 59 4.89 -4.70 6.35
C ALA A 59 4.59 -5.90 5.43
N VAL A 60 5.35 -6.99 5.57
CA VAL A 60 5.13 -8.23 4.82
C VAL A 60 3.79 -8.87 5.16
N LEU A 61 3.44 -8.93 6.45
CA LEU A 61 2.15 -9.44 6.90
C LEU A 61 0.99 -8.63 6.34
N ALA A 62 1.06 -7.30 6.42
CA ALA A 62 0.07 -6.40 5.85
C ALA A 62 -0.07 -6.60 4.33
N GLY A 63 1.04 -6.65 3.59
CA GLY A 63 1.03 -6.94 2.16
C GLY A 63 0.43 -8.31 1.83
N SER A 64 0.71 -9.33 2.65
CA SER A 64 0.15 -10.68 2.48
C SER A 64 -1.36 -10.72 2.70
N ILE A 65 -1.89 -9.95 3.67
CA ILE A 65 -3.34 -9.81 3.89
C ILE A 65 -4.00 -9.18 2.67
N LEU A 66 -3.41 -8.11 2.13
CA LEU A 66 -3.93 -7.40 0.96
C LEU A 66 -3.76 -8.17 -0.36
N LYS A 67 -2.90 -9.20 -0.41
CA LYS A 67 -2.65 -10.02 -1.61
C LYS A 67 -3.94 -10.58 -2.22
N LYS A 68 -4.97 -10.87 -1.41
CA LYS A 68 -6.27 -11.35 -1.90
C LYS A 68 -6.95 -10.40 -2.90
N TYR A 69 -6.64 -9.10 -2.82
CA TYR A 69 -7.15 -8.09 -3.75
C TYR A 69 -6.44 -8.05 -5.10
N CYS A 70 -5.34 -8.79 -5.30
CA CYS A 70 -4.58 -8.79 -6.56
C CYS A 70 -5.40 -9.30 -7.76
N GLN A 71 -6.42 -10.11 -7.53
CA GLN A 71 -7.33 -10.57 -8.60
C GLN A 71 -8.31 -9.48 -9.04
N ASN A 72 -8.46 -8.39 -8.28
CA ASN A 72 -9.32 -7.28 -8.66
C ASN A 72 -8.64 -6.45 -9.77
N PRO A 73 -9.29 -6.22 -10.93
CA PRO A 73 -8.71 -5.44 -12.03
C PRO A 73 -8.45 -3.98 -11.68
N ASN A 74 -9.13 -3.43 -10.67
CA ASN A 74 -8.89 -2.07 -10.20
C ASN A 74 -7.65 -1.95 -9.30
N LEU A 75 -7.09 -3.04 -8.76
CA LEU A 75 -5.79 -2.98 -8.11
C LEU A 75 -4.72 -3.00 -9.19
N LEU A 76 -3.91 -1.93 -9.28
CA LEU A 76 -2.85 -1.81 -10.28
C LEU A 76 -1.49 -2.23 -9.73
N LEU A 77 -1.21 -1.88 -8.48
CA LEU A 77 0.03 -2.20 -7.78
C LEU A 77 -0.30 -2.67 -6.36
N LEU A 78 0.43 -3.68 -5.90
CA LEU A 78 0.60 -3.99 -4.48
C LEU A 78 2.06 -4.39 -4.25
N LYS A 79 2.77 -3.58 -3.48
CA LYS A 79 4.22 -3.70 -3.27
C LYS A 79 4.57 -3.48 -1.80
N VAL A 80 5.41 -4.35 -1.26
CA VAL A 80 6.09 -4.15 0.02
C VAL A 80 7.53 -3.78 -0.27
N LYS A 81 8.04 -2.71 0.33
CA LYS A 81 9.45 -2.32 0.18
C LYS A 81 10.02 -1.83 1.51
N THR A 82 11.34 -1.78 1.55
CA THR A 82 12.12 -1.16 2.62
C THR A 82 12.93 -0.02 2.03
N ASN A 83 13.07 1.06 2.80
CA ASN A 83 14.02 2.12 2.51
C ASN A 83 15.25 2.03 3.44
N LYS A 84 15.31 1.00 4.30
CA LYS A 84 16.33 0.80 5.34
C LYS A 84 17.37 -0.28 5.01
N THR A 85 16.95 -1.37 4.37
CA THR A 85 17.82 -2.52 4.05
C THR A 85 17.99 -2.68 2.54
N ASN A 86 18.85 -3.61 2.12
CA ASN A 86 19.03 -4.00 0.71
C ASN A 86 18.07 -5.13 0.27
N GLU A 87 17.03 -5.42 1.06
CA GLU A 87 16.06 -6.44 0.69
C GLU A 87 15.32 -6.04 -0.59
N LYS A 88 15.11 -7.02 -1.47
CA LYS A 88 14.33 -6.78 -2.68
C LYS A 88 12.88 -6.54 -2.31
N PRO A 89 12.19 -5.59 -2.97
CA PRO A 89 10.77 -5.38 -2.73
C PRO A 89 9.97 -6.63 -3.10
N ILE A 90 8.93 -6.92 -2.34
CA ILE A 90 7.96 -7.96 -2.65
C ILE A 90 6.86 -7.33 -3.49
N VAL A 91 6.72 -7.76 -4.74
CA VAL A 91 5.66 -7.30 -5.64
C VAL A 91 4.63 -8.40 -5.78
N TYR A 92 3.41 -8.14 -5.31
CA TYR A 92 2.29 -9.07 -5.44
C TYR A 92 1.49 -8.84 -6.73
N LYS A 93 1.49 -7.59 -7.22
CA LYS A 93 0.92 -7.16 -8.50
C LYS A 93 1.60 -5.87 -8.95
N GLY A 94 1.90 -5.73 -10.23
CA GLY A 94 2.53 -4.55 -10.83
C GLY A 94 2.95 -4.80 -12.27
#